data_AF-A0A1H9UU10-F1
#
_entry.id   AF-A0A1H9UU10-F1
#
_cell.length_a   1.000
_cell.length_b   1.000
_cell.length_c   1.000
_cell.angle_alpha   90.00
_cell.angle_beta   90.00
_cell.angle_gamma   90.00
#
_symmetry.space_group_name_H-M   'P 1'
#
loop_
_entity.id
_entity.type
_entity.pdbx_description
1 polymer ?
#
loop_
_entity_poly.entity_id
_entity_poly.type
_entity_poly.pdbx_seq_one_letter_code
_entity_poly.pdbx_strand_id
1 'polypeptide(L)'
;MAINDISYMTSAYRMLYEIETTLKSFIHRYLFRIYGSNWEMHLHAGKTLDSMLFIDIINYYFNDSRFKKVFDCDEYELLNSLRPVRNCIAHMQIISDAEYKLLIECRSKVIRLNQINQSQL
;
A
#
# COMPACT_ATOMS: atom_id res chain seq x y z
N MET A 1 21.83 -19.55 -2.56
CA MET A 1 20.98 -18.55 -3.25
C MET A 1 21.79 -18.02 -4.41
N ALA A 2 21.32 -18.18 -5.64
CA ALA A 2 22.01 -17.62 -6.80
C ALA A 2 21.99 -16.09 -6.72
N ILE A 3 22.97 -15.40 -7.29
CA ILE A 3 23.02 -13.92 -7.33
C ILE A 3 21.72 -13.34 -7.94
N ASN A 4 21.12 -14.08 -8.89
CA ASN A 4 19.85 -13.74 -9.50
C ASN A 4 18.68 -13.75 -8.50
N ASP A 5 18.64 -14.71 -7.57
CA ASP A 5 17.60 -14.81 -6.54
C ASP A 5 17.69 -13.64 -5.55
N ILE A 6 18.92 -13.22 -5.22
CA ILE A 6 19.16 -12.08 -4.31
C ILE A 6 18.65 -10.78 -4.94
N SER A 7 19.00 -10.52 -6.20
CA SER A 7 18.55 -9.31 -6.91
C SER A 7 17.03 -9.30 -7.09
N TYR A 8 16.46 -10.46 -7.44
CA TYR A 8 15.02 -10.65 -7.59
C TYR A 8 14.26 -10.36 -6.29
N MET A 9 14.67 -10.99 -5.17
CA MET A 9 14.00 -10.76 -3.89
C MET A 9 14.23 -9.34 -3.36
N THR A 10 15.42 -8.76 -3.56
CA THR A 10 15.69 -7.35 -3.19
C THR A 10 14.74 -6.40 -3.92
N SER A 11 14.50 -6.64 -5.20
CA SER A 11 13.51 -5.89 -5.98
C SER A 11 12.09 -6.07 -5.43
N ALA A 12 11.71 -7.32 -5.09
CA ALA A 12 10.40 -7.61 -4.51
C ALA A 12 10.15 -6.87 -3.19
N TYR A 13 11.14 -6.89 -2.27
CA TYR A 13 11.10 -6.12 -1.02
C TYR A 13 10.92 -4.64 -1.26
N ARG A 14 11.70 -4.08 -2.19
CA ARG A 14 11.62 -2.67 -2.55
C ARG A 14 10.23 -2.30 -3.06
N MET A 15 9.66 -3.12 -3.96
CA MET A 15 8.32 -2.88 -4.49
C MET A 15 7.25 -2.92 -3.40
N LEU A 16 7.33 -3.90 -2.48
CA LEU A 16 6.42 -3.98 -1.34
C LEU A 16 6.52 -2.74 -0.44
N TYR A 17 7.74 -2.31 -0.11
CA TYR A 17 7.98 -1.11 0.68
C TYR A 17 7.42 0.15 0.01
N GLU A 18 7.63 0.30 -1.30
CA GLU A 18 7.09 1.41 -2.08
C GLU A 18 5.54 1.42 -2.08
N ILE A 19 4.90 0.25 -2.16
CA ILE A 19 3.44 0.14 -2.03
C ILE A 19 2.99 0.63 -0.65
N GLU A 20 3.56 0.08 0.42
CA GLU A 20 3.15 0.39 1.81
C GLU A 20 3.34 1.89 2.11
N THR A 21 4.50 2.44 1.77
CA THR A 21 4.82 3.85 2.02
C THR A 21 3.98 4.80 1.16
N THR A 22 3.69 4.45 -0.09
CA THR A 22 2.84 5.28 -0.95
C THR A 22 1.41 5.35 -0.41
N LEU A 23 0.85 4.23 0.05
CA LEU A 23 -0.48 4.19 0.66
C LEU A 23 -0.54 5.02 1.96
N LYS A 24 0.46 4.90 2.86
CA LYS A 24 0.54 5.76 4.05
C LYS A 24 0.65 7.23 3.67
N SER A 25 1.57 7.55 2.78
CA SER A 25 1.81 8.92 2.33
C SER A 25 0.55 9.54 1.71
N PHE A 26 -0.25 8.73 1.03
CA PHE A 26 -1.55 9.16 0.53
C PHE A 26 -2.50 9.55 1.67
N ILE A 27 -2.73 8.65 2.63
CA ILE A 27 -3.66 8.89 3.75
C ILE A 27 -3.25 10.15 4.49
N HIS A 28 -1.96 10.27 4.80
CA HIS A 28 -1.39 11.45 5.43
C HIS A 28 -1.74 12.72 4.66
N ARG A 29 -1.38 12.81 3.37
CA ARG A 29 -1.64 14.01 2.55
C ARG A 29 -3.13 14.34 2.48
N TYR A 30 -3.97 13.34 2.26
CA TYR A 30 -5.40 13.54 2.13
C TYR A 30 -6.01 14.10 3.41
N LEU A 31 -5.71 13.49 4.56
CA LEU A 31 -6.24 13.92 5.85
C LEU A 31 -5.63 15.25 6.30
N PHE A 32 -4.32 15.45 6.12
CA PHE A 32 -3.64 16.72 6.41
C PHE A 32 -4.26 17.87 5.63
N ARG A 33 -4.65 17.67 4.37
CA ARG A 33 -5.32 18.71 3.58
C ARG A 33 -6.69 19.09 4.16
N ILE A 34 -7.45 18.13 4.67
CA ILE A 34 -8.82 18.37 5.16
C ILE A 34 -8.81 18.95 6.58
N TYR A 35 -7.92 18.45 7.44
CA TYR A 35 -7.94 18.70 8.89
C TYR A 35 -6.70 19.47 9.40
N GLY A 36 -5.75 19.79 8.53
CA GLY A 36 -4.51 20.47 8.88
C GLY A 36 -3.64 19.63 9.82
N SER A 37 -2.94 20.29 10.74
CA SER A 37 -2.02 19.66 11.70
C SER A 37 -2.69 18.66 12.64
N ASN A 38 -4.02 18.73 12.82
CA ASN A 38 -4.77 17.84 13.72
C ASN A 38 -5.29 16.57 13.03
N TRP A 39 -4.87 16.30 11.80
CA TRP A 39 -5.37 15.19 10.99
C TRP A 39 -5.27 13.82 11.66
N GLU A 40 -4.26 13.58 12.49
CA GLU A 40 -4.08 12.31 13.21
C GLU A 40 -5.24 12.01 14.16
N MET A 41 -5.89 13.05 14.73
CA MET A 41 -7.06 12.87 15.59
C MET A 41 -8.27 12.30 14.81
N HIS A 42 -8.25 12.41 13.49
CA HIS A 42 -9.28 11.91 12.59
C HIS A 42 -8.94 10.53 11.99
N LEU A 43 -7.82 9.95 12.40
CA LEU A 43 -7.47 8.57 12.15
C LEU A 43 -8.25 7.70 13.16
N HIS A 44 -9.48 7.31 12.83
CA HIS A 44 -10.38 6.52 13.68
C HIS A 44 -9.91 5.07 13.93
N ALA A 45 -8.60 4.85 14.07
CA ALA A 45 -7.95 3.54 14.12
C ALA A 45 -7.31 3.22 15.48
N GLY A 46 -7.33 4.15 16.44
CA GLY A 46 -6.74 3.96 17.77
C GLY A 46 -5.21 3.77 17.79
N LYS A 47 -4.54 4.00 16.65
CA LYS A 47 -3.10 3.88 16.46
C LYS A 47 -2.63 4.90 15.43
N THR A 48 -1.36 5.29 15.45
CA THR A 48 -0.79 6.23 14.47
C THR A 48 -0.65 5.56 13.10
N LEU A 49 -0.70 6.35 12.02
CA LEU A 49 -0.57 5.84 10.66
C LEU A 49 0.74 5.07 10.44
N ASP A 50 1.83 5.52 11.07
CA ASP A 50 3.13 4.86 10.97
C ASP A 50 3.14 3.47 11.60
N SER A 51 2.37 3.28 12.69
CA SER A 51 2.26 2.00 13.38
C SER A 51 1.26 1.03 12.73
N MET A 52 0.49 1.47 11.73
CA MET A 52 -0.44 0.60 11.01
C MET A 52 0.29 -0.46 10.18
N LEU A 53 -0.19 -1.70 10.29
CA LEU A 53 0.22 -2.78 9.40
C LEU A 53 -0.43 -2.59 8.03
N PHE A 54 0.14 -3.25 7.01
CA PHE A 54 -0.41 -3.21 5.64
C PHE A 54 -1.92 -3.47 5.57
N ILE A 55 -2.39 -4.48 6.30
CA ILE A 55 -3.82 -4.82 6.32
C ILE A 55 -4.67 -3.74 7.00
N ASP A 56 -4.13 -3.07 8.02
CA ASP A 56 -4.82 -1.95 8.67
C ASP A 56 -4.94 -0.75 7.73
N ILE A 57 -3.88 -0.48 6.97
CA ILE A 57 -3.84 0.60 5.98
C ILE A 57 -4.88 0.35 4.90
N ILE A 58 -4.89 -0.85 4.30
CA ILE A 58 -5.91 -1.24 3.32
C ILE A 58 -7.30 -1.11 3.94
N ASN A 59 -7.56 -1.74 5.08
CA ASN A 59 -8.88 -1.72 5.69
C ASN A 59 -9.34 -0.29 6.01
N TYR A 60 -8.45 0.56 6.51
CA TYR A 60 -8.75 1.97 6.76
C TYR A 60 -9.13 2.68 5.45
N TYR A 61 -8.33 2.46 4.40
CA TYR A 61 -8.53 3.10 3.11
C TYR A 61 -9.87 2.74 2.47
N PHE A 62 -10.27 1.46 2.51
CA PHE A 62 -11.47 1.02 1.78
C PHE A 62 -12.77 1.12 2.61
N ASN A 63 -12.68 1.05 3.94
CA ASN A 63 -13.86 1.17 4.79
C ASN A 63 -14.23 2.64 5.08
N ASP A 64 -13.25 3.55 5.03
CA ASP A 64 -13.52 4.94 5.30
C ASP A 64 -14.19 5.62 4.10
N SER A 65 -15.41 6.12 4.34
CA SER A 65 -16.24 6.78 3.35
C SER A 65 -15.56 7.93 2.60
N ARG A 66 -14.54 8.56 3.19
CA ARG A 66 -13.78 9.66 2.58
C ARG A 66 -12.98 9.22 1.36
N PHE A 67 -12.53 7.97 1.33
CA PHE A 67 -11.71 7.41 0.25
C PHE A 67 -12.51 6.59 -0.77
N LYS A 68 -13.80 6.33 -0.53
CA LYS A 68 -14.67 5.55 -1.44
C LYS A 68 -14.73 6.07 -2.88
N LYS A 69 -14.40 7.34 -3.12
CA LYS A 69 -14.35 7.95 -4.45
C LYS A 69 -12.99 7.81 -5.16
N VAL A 70 -11.98 7.32 -4.44
CA VAL A 70 -10.59 7.29 -4.92
C VAL A 70 -10.23 5.91 -5.48
N PHE A 71 -10.83 4.84 -4.96
CA PHE A 71 -10.53 3.45 -5.38
C PHE A 71 -11.80 2.68 -5.74
N ASP A 72 -11.66 1.78 -6.70
CA ASP A 72 -12.70 0.81 -7.08
C ASP A 72 -12.59 -0.48 -6.24
N CYS A 73 -13.66 -1.26 -6.15
CA CYS A 73 -13.70 -2.56 -5.50
C CYS A 73 -12.62 -3.52 -6.05
N ASP A 74 -12.34 -3.46 -7.36
CA ASP A 74 -11.30 -4.28 -7.99
C ASP A 74 -9.90 -3.97 -7.44
N GLU A 75 -9.63 -2.71 -7.09
CA GLU A 75 -8.34 -2.29 -6.54
C GLU A 75 -8.18 -2.72 -5.06
N TYR A 76 -9.29 -2.86 -4.33
CA TYR A 76 -9.29 -3.47 -2.99
C TYR A 76 -8.87 -4.92 -3.06
N GLU A 77 -9.55 -5.70 -3.89
CA GLU A 77 -9.31 -7.13 -4.00
C GLU A 77 -7.87 -7.40 -4.44
N LEU A 78 -7.39 -6.61 -5.40
CA LEU A 78 -6.01 -6.68 -5.84
C LEU A 78 -5.02 -6.41 -4.70
N LEU A 79 -5.16 -5.31 -3.95
CA LEU A 79 -4.26 -5.01 -2.84
C LEU A 79 -4.37 -6.01 -1.68
N ASN A 80 -5.58 -6.48 -1.39
CA ASN A 80 -5.82 -7.49 -0.37
C ASN A 80 -5.19 -8.84 -0.74
N SER A 81 -5.17 -9.18 -2.04
CA SER A 81 -4.51 -10.39 -2.55
C SER A 81 -2.98 -10.37 -2.37
N LEU A 82 -2.37 -9.22 -2.05
CA LEU A 82 -0.95 -9.10 -1.78
C LEU A 82 -0.55 -9.66 -0.39
N ARG A 83 -1.52 -9.96 0.48
CA ARG A 83 -1.26 -10.41 1.85
C ARG A 83 -0.37 -11.67 1.94
N PRO A 84 -0.58 -12.74 1.15
CA PRO A 84 0.30 -13.90 1.15
C PRO A 84 1.71 -13.54 0.68
N VAL A 85 1.84 -12.74 -0.38
CA VAL A 85 3.13 -12.31 -0.94
C VAL A 85 3.93 -11.49 0.07
N ARG A 86 3.27 -10.56 0.77
CA ARG A 86 3.88 -9.81 1.89
C ARG A 86 4.41 -10.75 2.97
N ASN A 87 3.66 -11.81 3.29
CA ASN A 87 4.07 -12.78 4.30
C ASN A 87 5.31 -13.55 3.86
N CYS A 88 5.33 -14.06 2.62
CA CYS A 88 6.50 -14.71 2.04
C CYS A 88 7.73 -13.80 2.11
N ILE A 89 7.58 -12.54 1.67
CA ILE A 89 8.64 -11.54 1.73
C ILE A 89 9.06 -11.29 3.18
N ALA A 90 8.15 -11.04 4.11
CA ALA A 90 8.50 -10.79 5.52
C ALA A 90 9.29 -11.95 6.16
N HIS A 91 9.05 -13.18 5.71
CA HIS A 91 9.74 -14.39 6.16
C HIS A 91 10.93 -14.81 5.27
N MET A 92 11.41 -13.92 4.39
CA MET A 92 12.54 -14.17 3.47
C MET A 92 12.35 -15.39 2.58
N GLN A 93 11.10 -15.74 2.27
CA GLN A 93 10.75 -16.85 1.38
C GLN A 93 10.80 -16.37 -0.07
N ILE A 94 11.34 -17.21 -0.96
CA ILE A 94 11.36 -16.93 -2.39
C ILE A 94 9.92 -16.94 -2.91
N ILE A 95 9.53 -15.84 -3.57
CA ILE A 95 8.22 -15.73 -4.22
C ILE A 95 8.30 -16.21 -5.66
N SER A 96 7.22 -16.81 -6.14
CA SER A 96 7.04 -17.22 -7.52
C SER A 96 6.95 -16.03 -8.48
N ASP A 97 7.17 -16.29 -9.78
CA ASP A 97 7.00 -15.28 -10.83
C ASP A 97 5.58 -14.68 -10.87
N ALA A 98 4.57 -15.48 -10.53
CA ALA A 98 3.18 -15.01 -10.46
C ALA A 98 2.99 -13.99 -9.33
N GLU A 99 3.55 -14.26 -8.15
CA GLU A 99 3.51 -13.36 -7.00
C GLU A 99 4.31 -12.08 -7.26
N TYR A 100 5.42 -12.18 -7.99
CA TYR A 100 6.21 -11.02 -8.39
C TYR A 100 5.47 -10.16 -9.43
N LYS A 101 4.76 -10.77 -10.38
CA LYS A 101 3.87 -10.05 -11.30
C LYS A 101 2.74 -9.34 -10.55
N LEU A 102 2.16 -9.99 -9.53
CA LEU A 102 1.16 -9.37 -8.66
C LEU A 102 1.72 -8.13 -7.94
N LEU A 103 2.96 -8.17 -7.44
CA LEU A 103 3.62 -6.99 -6.87
C LEU A 103 3.76 -5.85 -7.87
N ILE A 104 4.18 -6.15 -9.10
CA ILE A 104 4.31 -5.14 -10.16
C ILE A 104 2.95 -4.49 -10.44
N GLU A 105 1.89 -5.29 -10.54
CA GLU A 105 0.55 -4.82 -10.82
C GLU A 105 0.03 -3.92 -9.69
N CYS A 106 0.10 -4.39 -8.43
CA CYS A 106 -0.24 -3.61 -7.24
C CYS A 106 0.53 -2.29 -7.19
N ARG A 107 1.84 -2.33 -7.42
CA ARG A 107 2.70 -1.15 -7.43
C ARG A 107 2.28 -0.15 -8.50
N SER A 108 2.02 -0.62 -9.72
CA SER A 108 1.57 0.23 -10.82
C SER A 108 0.28 0.97 -10.47
N LYS A 109 -0.71 0.25 -9.88
CA LYS A 109 -1.98 0.83 -9.45
C LYS A 109 -1.79 1.88 -8.36
N VAL A 110 -1.03 1.57 -7.32
CA VAL A 110 -0.78 2.49 -6.19
C VAL A 110 -0.04 3.75 -6.64
N ILE A 111 0.96 3.63 -7.52
CA ILE A 111 1.68 4.79 -8.07
C ILE A 111 0.74 5.65 -8.92
N ARG A 112 -0.06 5.03 -9.81
CA ARG A 112 -1.04 5.74 -10.63
C ARG A 112 -2.02 6.53 -9.76
N LEU A 113 -2.54 5.91 -8.70
CA LEU A 113 -3.50 6.53 -7.80
C LEU A 113 -2.89 7.71 -7.04
N ASN A 114 -1.63 7.58 -6.65
CA ASN A 114 -0.90 8.68 -6.06
C ASN A 114 -0.78 9.89 -7.03
N GLN A 115 -0.50 9.64 -8.30
CA GLN A 115 -0.38 10.68 -9.34
C GLN A 115 -1.72 11.33 -9.70
N ILE A 116 -2.80 10.54 -9.84
CA ILE A 116 -4.14 11.07 -10.11
C ILE A 116 -4.54 12.03 -9.02
N ASN A 117 -4.33 11.66 -7.76
CA ASN A 117 -4.61 12.57 -6.68
C ASN A 117 -3.72 13.80 -6.77
N GLN A 118 -2.41 13.70 -6.98
CA GLN A 118 -1.57 14.91 -7.21
C GLN A 118 -2.09 15.84 -8.32
N SER A 119 -2.83 15.32 -9.30
CA SER A 119 -3.36 16.09 -10.44
C SER A 119 -4.79 16.62 -10.23
N GLN A 120 -5.56 15.99 -9.32
CA GLN A 120 -6.91 16.41 -8.90
C GLN A 120 -6.89 17.21 -7.57
N LEU A 121 -5.69 17.38 -6.99
CA LEU A 121 -5.39 18.12 -5.77
C LEU A 121 -5.01 19.57 -6.09
#